data_AF-A0AAU4VEL2-F1
#
_entry.id   AF-A0AAU4VEL2-F1
#
_cell.length_a   1.000
_cell.length_b   1.000
_cell.length_c   1.000
_cell.angle_alpha   90.00
_cell.angle_beta   90.00
_cell.angle_gamma   90.00
#
_symmetry.space_group_name_H-M   'P 1'
#
loop_
_entity.id
_entity.type
_entity.pdbx_description
1 polymer ?
#
loop_
_entity_poly.entity_id
_entity_poly.type
_entity_poly.pdbx_seq_one_letter_code
_entity_poly.pdbx_strand_id
1 'polypeptide(L)'
;MAGLLISSKGTSRSRRSESCRRGGFLNVRRQQSRNPFAFAFDVLQQDGQGLLTHSYTDRRTLLEGLCSEYALTTPPALCPMTTDLAKARQWLKSWTDVSGVAGLVAQTAVSLYRGGQRLWEKVRHSETVDAEVTGFTGTPARPPPPCCPAP
;
A
#
# COMPACT_ATOMS: atom_id res chain seq x y z
N MET A 1 20.64 6.85 -2.18
CA MET A 1 20.07 6.24 -0.96
C MET A 1 18.55 6.25 -1.09
N ALA A 2 17.94 5.10 -1.39
CA ALA A 2 16.50 4.96 -1.51
C ALA A 2 15.93 4.55 -0.14
N GLY A 3 14.91 5.28 0.32
CA GLY A 3 14.13 4.93 1.50
C GLY A 3 12.99 4.01 1.09
N LEU A 4 12.85 2.88 1.77
CA LEU A 4 11.77 1.93 1.50
C LEU A 4 10.69 2.06 2.58
N LEU A 5 9.50 2.46 2.15
CA LEU A 5 8.28 2.62 2.93
C LEU A 5 7.33 1.44 2.73
N ILE A 6 6.53 1.13 3.74
CA ILE A 6 5.67 -0.06 3.76
C ILE A 6 4.22 0.34 4.05
N SER A 7 3.36 0.25 3.03
CA SER A 7 1.93 0.50 3.21
C SER A 7 1.19 -0.85 3.22
N SER A 8 0.75 -1.29 4.41
CA SER A 8 -0.13 -2.43 4.56
C SER A 8 -1.59 -1.97 4.42
N LYS A 9 -2.34 -2.59 3.50
CA LYS A 9 -3.81 -2.59 3.55
C LYS A 9 -4.21 -3.92 4.17
N GLY A 10 -4.46 -3.93 5.49
CA GLY A 10 -4.97 -5.12 6.17
C GLY A 10 -6.27 -5.58 5.51
N THR A 11 -6.30 -6.79 4.96
CA THR A 11 -7.50 -7.39 4.38
C THR A 11 -7.79 -8.72 5.08
N SER A 12 -8.76 -8.70 6.00
CA SER A 12 -9.30 -9.94 6.59
C SER A 12 -10.21 -10.63 5.56
N ARG A 13 -9.80 -11.80 5.06
CA ARG A 13 -10.62 -12.64 4.18
C ARG A 13 -11.69 -13.38 4.99
N SER A 14 -12.95 -13.17 4.63
CA SER A 14 -14.08 -14.01 5.01
C SER A 14 -14.66 -14.63 3.75
N ARG A 15 -14.69 -15.97 3.68
CA ARG A 15 -15.39 -16.71 2.63
C ARG A 15 -16.89 -16.54 2.81
N ARG A 16 -17.60 -16.15 1.76
CA ARG A 16 -18.85 -16.79 1.32
C ARG A 16 -19.27 -16.26 -0.06
N SER A 17 -19.67 -17.21 -0.87
CA SER A 17 -20.36 -17.08 -2.15
C SER A 17 -21.67 -16.31 -2.01
N GLU A 18 -22.01 -15.47 -2.99
CA GLU A 18 -23.27 -15.59 -3.74
C GLU A 18 -23.37 -14.56 -4.88
N SER A 19 -23.58 -15.12 -6.07
CA SER A 19 -24.43 -14.64 -7.16
C SER A 19 -24.40 -13.16 -7.57
N CYS A 20 -23.84 -12.98 -8.77
CA CYS A 20 -24.16 -11.95 -9.77
C CYS A 20 -25.59 -11.38 -9.70
N ARG A 21 -25.72 -10.05 -9.67
CA ARG A 21 -26.64 -9.27 -10.54
C ARG A 21 -26.44 -7.74 -10.40
N ARG A 22 -26.14 -7.15 -11.56
CA ARG A 22 -26.53 -5.82 -12.09
C ARG A 22 -25.88 -4.56 -11.50
N GLY A 23 -25.46 -3.72 -12.45
CA GLY A 23 -24.72 -2.49 -12.22
C GLY A 23 -25.50 -1.41 -11.47
N GLY A 24 -24.73 -0.61 -10.76
CA GLY A 24 -25.15 0.60 -10.07
C GLY A 24 -23.89 1.30 -9.59
N PHE A 25 -23.76 2.58 -9.91
CA PHE A 25 -22.70 3.47 -9.41
C PHE A 25 -22.45 3.17 -7.92
N LEU A 26 -21.20 2.82 -7.58
CA LEU A 26 -20.86 2.39 -6.22
C LEU A 26 -21.08 3.55 -5.26
N ASN A 27 -22.23 3.51 -4.57
CA ASN A 27 -22.39 4.07 -3.25
C ASN A 27 -21.19 3.62 -2.41
N VAL A 28 -20.29 4.55 -2.07
CA VAL A 28 -19.30 4.35 -1.01
C VAL A 28 -20.09 4.28 0.29
N ARG A 29 -20.65 3.11 0.59
CA ARG A 29 -21.13 2.82 1.94
C ARG A 29 -19.90 2.94 2.83
N ARG A 30 -19.89 3.96 3.70
CA ARG A 30 -18.92 4.07 4.78
C ARG A 30 -19.06 2.81 5.62
N GLN A 31 -18.17 1.85 5.38
CA GLN A 31 -18.02 0.66 6.19
C GLN A 31 -17.44 1.11 7.54
N GLN A 32 -18.30 1.62 8.43
CA GLN A 32 -17.94 1.87 9.82
C GLN A 32 -18.12 0.58 10.61
N SER A 33 -17.01 -0.10 10.90
CA SER A 33 -16.75 -0.78 12.19
C SER A 33 -15.54 -1.72 12.09
N ARG A 34 -14.51 -1.39 12.89
CA ARG A 34 -13.38 -2.16 13.42
C ARG A 34 -12.22 -1.19 13.51
N ASN A 35 -11.62 -1.09 14.69
CA ASN A 35 -10.57 -0.14 15.02
C ASN A 35 -9.53 -0.09 13.87
N PRO A 36 -9.47 0.99 13.05
CA PRO A 36 -8.66 0.98 11.85
C PRO A 36 -7.19 1.06 12.26
N PHE A 37 -6.46 -0.04 12.04
CA PHE A 37 -5.01 -0.01 12.11
C PHE A 37 -4.50 0.78 10.91
N ALA A 38 -4.04 1.99 11.17
CA ALA A 38 -3.40 2.86 10.19
C ALA A 38 -1.89 2.93 10.47
N PHE A 39 -1.11 3.12 9.41
CA PHE A 39 0.32 3.39 9.50
C PHE A 39 0.62 4.74 8.86
N ALA A 40 1.28 5.63 9.60
CA ALA A 40 1.73 6.92 9.08
C ALA A 40 3.09 6.74 8.41
N PHE A 41 3.22 7.22 7.16
CA PHE A 41 4.43 7.06 6.35
C PHE A 41 5.04 8.39 5.87
N ASP A 42 4.26 9.47 5.80
CA ASP A 42 4.72 10.80 5.38
C ASP A 42 3.92 11.88 6.11
N VAL A 43 4.47 13.10 6.18
CA VAL A 43 3.84 14.31 6.71
C VAL A 43 3.96 15.41 5.68
N LEU A 44 2.82 15.96 5.25
CA LEU A 44 2.76 16.93 4.15
C LEU A 44 2.55 18.36 4.63
N GLN A 45 2.14 18.53 5.88
CA GLN A 45 1.90 19.80 6.53
C GLN A 45 2.10 19.61 8.03
N GLN A 46 2.67 20.62 8.68
CA GLN A 46 2.76 20.71 10.14
C GLN A 46 2.50 22.17 10.54
N ASP A 47 1.66 22.38 11.55
CA ASP A 47 1.33 23.72 12.09
C ASP A 47 0.94 24.75 11.02
N GLY A 48 0.16 24.30 10.03
CA GLY A 48 -0.27 25.13 8.90
C GLY A 48 0.79 25.33 7.80
N GLN A 49 2.05 24.95 8.02
CA GLN A 49 3.13 25.08 7.05
C GLN A 49 3.21 23.86 6.12
N GLY A 50 3.17 24.11 4.81
CA GLY A 50 3.27 23.06 3.80
C GLY A 50 4.70 22.52 3.66
N LEU A 51 4.84 21.19 3.69
CA LEU A 51 6.13 20.50 3.62
C LEU A 51 6.43 19.90 2.24
N LEU A 52 5.62 20.21 1.22
CA LEU A 52 5.70 19.57 -0.11
C LEU A 52 7.05 19.77 -0.81
N THR A 53 7.73 20.89 -0.53
CA THR A 53 9.05 21.25 -1.06
C THR A 53 10.22 20.73 -0.23
N HIS A 54 9.96 20.06 0.89
CA HIS A 54 11.00 19.46 1.72
C HIS A 54 11.38 18.09 1.17
N SER A 55 12.62 17.66 1.42
CA SER A 55 13.04 16.32 1.05
C SER A 55 12.26 15.27 1.84
N TYR A 56 12.16 14.04 1.32
CA TYR A 56 11.49 12.97 2.05
C TYR A 56 12.20 12.66 3.38
N THR A 57 13.53 12.77 3.45
CA THR A 57 14.28 12.64 4.71
C THR A 57 13.83 13.65 5.75
N ASP A 58 13.70 14.93 5.38
CA ASP A 58 13.30 15.98 6.33
C ASP A 58 11.87 15.75 6.82
N ARG A 59 10.96 15.41 5.90
CA ARG A 59 9.57 15.05 6.26
C ARG A 59 9.54 13.82 7.17
N ARG A 60 10.40 12.83 6.92
CA ARG A 60 10.48 11.64 7.76
C ARG A 60 10.91 11.97 9.19
N THR A 61 11.93 12.83 9.36
CA THR A 61 12.37 13.28 10.68
C THR A 61 11.26 14.03 11.42
N LEU A 62 10.53 14.91 10.73
CA LEU A 62 9.38 15.62 11.30
C LEU A 62 8.28 14.64 11.74
N LEU A 63 7.94 13.65 10.89
CA LEU A 63 6.96 12.63 11.24
C LEU A 63 7.37 11.81 12.47
N GLU A 64 8.64 11.42 12.56
CA GLU A 64 9.17 10.70 13.72
C GLU A 64 9.08 11.56 14.99
N GLY A 65 9.42 12.85 14.89
CA GLY A 65 9.25 13.83 15.96
C GLY A 65 7.79 13.90 16.45
N LEU A 66 6.84 14.02 15.53
CA LEU A 66 5.40 14.05 15.87
C LEU A 66 4.95 12.74 16.53
N CYS A 67 5.39 11.59 16.02
CA CYS A 67 5.06 10.30 16.63
C CYS A 67 5.60 10.17 18.06
N SER A 68 6.81 10.67 18.31
CA SER A 68 7.41 10.71 19.64
C SER A 68 6.71 11.69 20.58
N GLU A 69 6.41 12.90 20.10
CA GLU A 69 5.74 13.96 20.88
C GLU A 69 4.35 13.53 21.36
N TYR A 70 3.54 12.99 20.44
CA TYR A 70 2.17 12.57 20.76
C TYR A 70 2.07 11.17 21.35
N ALA A 71 3.22 10.53 21.64
CA ALA A 71 3.31 9.16 22.14
C ALA A 71 2.33 8.24 21.39
N LEU A 72 2.43 8.20 20.05
CA LEU A 72 1.54 7.40 19.21
C LEU A 72 1.85 5.89 19.38
N THR A 73 1.44 5.33 20.51
CA THR A 73 1.54 3.89 20.85
C THR A 73 0.36 3.08 20.31
N THR A 74 -0.67 3.77 19.81
CA THR A 74 -1.94 3.22 19.28
C THR A 74 -2.21 3.84 17.91
N PRO A 75 -2.91 3.17 16.98
CA PRO A 75 -3.01 3.63 15.59
C PRO A 75 -3.40 5.11 15.43
N PRO A 76 -2.74 5.84 14.52
CA PRO A 76 -1.79 5.33 13.51
C PRO A 76 -0.37 5.10 14.05
N ALA A 77 0.18 3.90 13.83
CA ALA A 77 1.56 3.58 14.16
C ALA A 77 2.53 4.10 13.08
N LEU A 78 3.78 4.36 13.45
CA LEU A 78 4.79 4.75 12.45
C LEU A 78 5.08 3.58 11.50
N CYS A 79 5.06 3.86 10.19
CA CYS A 79 5.45 2.91 9.18
C CYS A 79 6.96 2.60 9.29
N PRO A 80 7.37 1.31 9.37
CA PRO A 80 8.77 0.93 9.31
C PRO A 80 9.42 1.39 8.01
N MET A 81 10.65 1.91 8.12
CA MET A 81 11.44 2.36 6.99
C MET A 81 12.87 1.83 7.12
N THR A 82 13.50 1.50 5.99
CA THR A 82 14.93 1.19 5.94
C THR A 82 15.58 1.77 4.71
N THR A 83 16.87 2.08 4.84
CA THR A 83 17.78 2.41 3.73
C THR A 83 18.72 1.25 3.41
N ASP A 84 18.72 0.19 4.23
CA ASP A 84 19.53 -1.01 4.03
C ASP A 84 18.82 -1.97 3.05
N LEU A 85 19.47 -2.23 1.93
CA LEU A 85 18.98 -3.11 0.89
C LEU A 85 18.84 -4.57 1.37
N ALA A 86 19.73 -5.04 2.24
CA ALA A 86 19.66 -6.40 2.77
C ALA A 86 18.42 -6.58 3.64
N LYS A 87 18.19 -5.62 4.55
CA LYS A 87 16.98 -5.56 5.39
C LYS A 87 15.71 -5.43 4.54
N ALA A 88 15.72 -4.59 3.51
CA ALA A 88 14.62 -4.46 2.57
C ALA A 88 14.24 -5.79 1.89
N ARG A 89 15.24 -6.55 1.40
CA ARG A 89 15.02 -7.87 0.80
C ARG A 89 14.44 -8.86 1.81
N GLN A 90 14.94 -8.83 3.03
CA GLN A 90 14.43 -9.67 4.12
C GLN A 90 12.96 -9.34 4.42
N TRP A 91 12.60 -8.04 4.48
CA TRP A 91 11.22 -7.61 4.67
C TRP A 91 10.33 -8.04 3.52
N LEU A 92 10.80 -7.92 2.28
CA LEU A 92 10.01 -8.32 1.10
C LEU A 92 9.59 -9.78 1.26
N LYS A 93 10.53 -10.68 1.53
CA LYS A 93 10.26 -12.11 1.71
C LYS A 93 9.39 -12.39 2.94
N SER A 94 9.85 -11.96 4.11
CA SER A 94 9.20 -12.36 5.38
C SER A 94 7.80 -11.78 5.56
N TRP A 95 7.52 -10.58 5.03
CA TRP A 95 6.23 -9.92 5.22
C TRP A 95 5.22 -10.28 4.13
N THR A 96 5.66 -10.60 2.91
CA THR A 96 4.72 -11.09 1.87
C THR A 96 4.22 -12.48 2.20
N ASP A 97 5.08 -13.33 2.79
CA ASP A 97 4.75 -14.72 3.05
C ASP A 97 3.82 -14.88 4.27
N VAL A 98 3.93 -14.00 5.27
CA VAL A 98 3.33 -14.22 6.60
C VAL A 98 2.27 -13.18 6.98
N SER A 99 2.44 -11.90 6.66
CA SER A 99 1.65 -10.81 7.25
C SER A 99 0.53 -10.27 6.35
N GLY A 100 0.36 -10.82 5.14
CA GLY A 100 -0.62 -10.32 4.17
C GLY A 100 -0.28 -8.92 3.65
N VAL A 101 0.97 -8.47 3.84
CA VAL A 101 1.48 -7.22 3.27
C VAL A 101 1.75 -7.45 1.79
N ALA A 102 1.17 -6.61 0.94
CA ALA A 102 1.30 -6.76 -0.52
C ALA A 102 2.75 -6.62 -1.02
N GLY A 103 3.57 -5.84 -0.30
CA GLY A 103 4.98 -5.61 -0.61
C GLY A 103 5.46 -4.27 -0.08
N LEU A 104 6.45 -3.70 -0.77
CA LEU A 104 7.18 -2.52 -0.33
C LEU A 104 6.97 -1.35 -1.30
N VAL A 105 7.29 -0.13 -0.86
CA VAL A 105 7.19 1.09 -1.65
C VAL A 105 8.53 1.81 -1.57
N ALA A 106 9.27 1.89 -2.68
CA ALA A 106 10.56 2.57 -2.73
C ALA A 106 10.38 4.03 -3.14
N GLN A 107 11.08 4.91 -2.43
CA GLN A 107 11.12 6.34 -2.70
C GLN A 107 12.54 6.88 -2.53
N THR A 108 12.93 7.85 -3.36
CA THR A 108 14.23 8.51 -3.22
C THR A 108 14.23 9.43 -1.99
N ALA A 109 15.29 9.36 -1.17
CA ALA A 109 15.40 10.16 0.07
C ALA A 109 15.29 11.67 -0.16
N VAL A 110 15.82 12.17 -1.28
CA VAL A 110 15.78 13.60 -1.65
C VAL A 110 14.51 14.01 -2.39
N SER A 111 13.55 13.10 -2.58
CA SER A 111 12.35 13.40 -3.38
C SER A 111 11.41 14.36 -2.67
N LEU A 112 10.95 15.35 -3.42
CA LEU A 112 9.87 16.24 -3.02
C LEU A 112 8.52 15.53 -3.19
N TYR A 113 7.52 15.94 -2.41
CA TYR A 113 6.18 15.43 -2.61
C TYR A 113 5.54 16.09 -3.83
N ARG A 114 5.14 15.28 -4.83
CA ARG A 114 4.46 15.75 -6.04
C ARG A 114 3.13 15.03 -6.18
N GLY A 115 2.04 15.69 -5.76
CA GLY A 115 0.68 15.18 -5.91
C GLY A 115 0.33 14.90 -7.38
N GLY A 116 -0.36 13.79 -7.63
CA GLY A 116 -0.77 13.38 -8.98
C GLY A 116 0.33 12.74 -9.84
N GLN A 117 1.57 12.65 -9.36
CA GLN A 117 2.67 12.02 -10.08
C GLN A 117 2.97 10.61 -9.55
N ARG A 118 3.35 9.70 -10.46
CA ARG A 118 3.76 8.33 -10.12
C ARG A 118 5.26 8.26 -9.84
N LEU A 119 5.69 8.84 -8.73
CA LEU A 119 7.11 8.89 -8.34
C LEU A 119 7.54 7.74 -7.43
N TRP A 120 6.60 7.00 -6.86
CA TRP A 120 6.90 5.92 -5.92
C TRP A 120 6.83 4.58 -6.63
N GLU A 121 7.85 3.75 -6.41
CA GLU A 121 7.92 2.43 -6.99
C GLU A 121 7.31 1.41 -6.05
N LYS A 122 6.33 0.65 -6.53
CA LYS A 122 5.73 -0.43 -5.76
C LYS A 122 6.45 -1.72 -6.11
N VAL A 123 7.14 -2.29 -5.13
CA VAL A 123 7.73 -3.62 -5.24
C VAL A 123 6.74 -4.61 -4.63
N ARG A 124 6.33 -5.61 -5.40
CA ARG A 124 5.33 -6.61 -4.98
C ARG A 124 5.91 -7.99 -5.22
N HIS A 125 5.64 -8.92 -4.30
CA HIS A 125 5.91 -10.33 -4.54
C HIS A 125 4.76 -10.91 -5.37
N SER A 126 5.10 -11.69 -6.39
CA SER A 126 4.15 -12.39 -7.24
C SER A 126 4.63 -13.80 -7.44
N GLU A 127 3.76 -14.76 -7.17
CA GLU A 127 4.00 -16.18 -7.45
C GLU A 127 3.29 -16.55 -8.74
N THR A 128 4.03 -17.16 -9.66
CA THR A 128 3.46 -17.70 -10.89
C THR A 128 3.20 -19.18 -10.67
N VAL A 129 1.99 -19.61 -10.98
CA VAL A 129 1.56 -21.01 -10.93
C VAL A 129 1.01 -21.38 -12.29
N ASP A 130 1.43 -22.53 -12.80
CA ASP A 130 0.86 -23.08 -14.03
C ASP A 130 -0.56 -23.58 -13.74
N ALA A 131 -1.50 -23.16 -14.57
CA ALA A 131 -2.90 -23.55 -14.46
C ALA A 131 -3.47 -23.87 -15.85
N GLU A 132 -4.24 -24.96 -15.93
CA GLU A 132 -4.95 -25.33 -17.15
C GLU A 132 -6.21 -24.45 -17.33
N VAL A 133 -6.41 -23.89 -18.51
CA VAL A 133 -7.58 -23.07 -18.84
C VAL A 133 -8.74 -23.98 -19.25
N THR A 134 -9.72 -24.15 -18.37
CA THR A 134 -10.88 -25.05 -18.59
C THR A 134 -12.13 -24.36 -19.14
N GLY A 135 -12.11 -23.03 -19.32
CA GLY A 135 -13.24 -22.28 -19.87
C GLY A 135 -12.96 -20.79 -20.03
N PHE A 136 -13.84 -20.09 -20.75
CA PHE A 136 -13.80 -18.65 -20.97
C PHE A 136 -15.18 -18.02 -20.74
N THR A 137 -15.21 -16.72 -20.41
CA THR A 137 -16.45 -15.92 -20.41
C THR A 137 -16.54 -15.10 -21.70
N GLY A 138 -17.74 -14.66 -22.10
CA GLY A 138 -17.95 -13.91 -23.35
C GLY A 138 -17.92 -14.79 -24.62
N THR A 139 -17.71 -14.17 -25.77
CA THR A 139 -17.72 -14.88 -27.07
C THR A 139 -16.35 -15.48 -27.41
N PRO A 140 -16.27 -16.68 -28.02
CA PRO A 140 -14.99 -17.33 -28.33
C PRO A 140 -14.04 -16.49 -29.19
N ALA A 141 -14.60 -15.69 -30.11
CA ALA A 141 -13.83 -14.81 -30.98
C ALA A 141 -13.23 -13.57 -30.28
N ARG A 142 -13.72 -13.26 -29.07
CA ARG A 142 -13.28 -12.12 -28.25
C ARG A 142 -13.61 -12.38 -26.79
N PRO A 143 -12.87 -13.26 -26.11
CA PRO A 143 -12.97 -13.37 -24.67
C PRO A 143 -12.64 -11.99 -24.08
N PRO A 144 -13.45 -11.47 -23.13
CA PRO A 144 -13.11 -10.25 -22.42
C PRO A 144 -11.81 -10.49 -21.66
N PRO A 145 -11.00 -9.45 -21.45
CA PRO A 145 -9.76 -9.60 -20.69
C PRO A 145 -10.08 -10.24 -19.34
N PRO A 146 -9.23 -11.14 -18.84
CA PRO A 146 -9.44 -11.75 -17.54
C PRO A 146 -9.67 -10.64 -16.52
N CYS A 147 -10.64 -10.83 -15.63
CA CYS A 147 -10.89 -9.95 -14.50
C CYS A 147 -9.74 -10.07 -13.48
N CYS A 148 -8.52 -9.77 -13.89
CA CYS A 148 -7.36 -9.66 -13.04
C CYS A 148 -6.91 -8.20 -13.06
N PRO A 149 -6.74 -7.54 -11.90
CA PRO A 149 -6.15 -6.22 -11.86
C PRO A 149 -4.69 -6.32 -12.31
N ALA A 150 -4.31 -5.48 -13.28
CA ALA A 150 -2.96 -5.39 -13.83
C ALA A 150 -1.89 -5.15 -12.73
N PRO A 151 -0.63 -5.59 -12.94
CA PRO A 151 0.47 -5.47 -11.96
C PRO A 151 0.76 -4.01 -11.54
#